data_AF-I0I181-F1
#
_entry.id   AF-I0I181-F1
#
_cell.length_a   1.000
_cell.length_b   1.000
_cell.length_c   1.000
_cell.angle_alpha   90.00
_cell.angle_beta   90.00
_cell.angle_gamma   90.00
#
_symmetry.space_group_name_H-M   'P 1'
#
loop_
_entity.id
_entity.type
_entity.pdbx_description
1 polymer ?
#
loop_
_entity_poly.entity_id
_entity_poly.type
_entity_poly.pdbx_seq_one_letter_code
_entity_poly.pdbx_strand_id
1 'polypeptide(L)'
;MPAAEAPGAPAPAAGPKTLTIATGTDIENMNVHRVTSSPSFSVLEHIYQTLFYMNPEGELEPLLAESLEPGEEEHTFILKLRQGVTFSDGTPFNAEAVKMNLEYVQNPDNGSAFAFLISRIQEIEVVDDYTVKLILDSDFAPLAAHLSHGALAMVAPSALEQGNDFLANNAIGTGPYMLERWDRAESVTLVRNPNY
;
A
#
# COMPACT_ATOMS: atom_id res chain seq x y z
N MET A 1 27.21 59.62 -5.23
CA MET A 1 27.13 58.73 -6.40
C MET A 1 26.74 57.35 -5.89
N PRO A 2 25.76 56.68 -6.52
CA PRO A 2 25.04 55.55 -5.92
C PRO A 2 25.89 54.27 -5.90
N ALA A 3 25.64 53.41 -4.91
CA ALA A 3 26.22 52.09 -4.80
C ALA A 3 25.72 51.20 -5.95
N ALA A 4 26.63 50.51 -6.62
CA ALA A 4 26.29 49.55 -7.67
C ALA A 4 25.67 48.30 -7.03
N GLU A 5 24.43 48.02 -7.42
CA GLU A 5 23.71 46.80 -7.07
C GLU A 5 24.35 45.60 -7.80
N ALA A 6 24.75 44.57 -7.06
CA ALA A 6 25.32 43.36 -7.63
C ALA A 6 24.21 42.56 -8.35
N PRO A 7 24.47 42.03 -9.55
CA PRO A 7 23.47 41.26 -10.29
C PRO A 7 23.10 39.98 -9.53
N GLY A 8 21.80 39.76 -9.33
CA GLY A 8 21.25 38.57 -8.67
C GLY A 8 21.65 37.30 -9.41
N ALA A 9 22.15 36.31 -8.66
CA ALA A 9 22.49 35.00 -9.20
C ALA A 9 21.26 34.35 -9.86
N PRO A 10 21.41 33.71 -11.03
CA PRO A 10 20.29 33.01 -11.67
C PRO A 10 19.83 31.86 -10.75
N ALA A 11 18.52 31.76 -10.55
CA ALA A 11 17.93 30.61 -9.87
C ALA A 11 18.29 29.33 -10.63
N PRO A 12 18.65 28.22 -9.95
CA PRO A 12 18.97 26.98 -10.62
C PRO A 12 17.76 26.52 -11.43
N ALA A 13 17.97 26.30 -12.73
CA ALA A 13 16.98 25.69 -13.59
C ALA A 13 16.61 24.32 -13.00
N ALA A 14 15.32 24.08 -12.78
CA ALA A 14 14.83 22.78 -12.33
C ALA A 14 15.17 21.75 -13.43
N GLY A 15 16.23 20.97 -13.20
CA GLY A 15 16.55 19.81 -14.03
C GLY A 15 15.41 18.78 -14.00
N PRO A 16 15.48 17.75 -14.86
CA PRO A 16 14.48 16.69 -14.85
C PRO A 16 14.34 16.12 -13.43
N LYS A 17 13.10 16.11 -12.90
CA LYS A 17 12.75 15.57 -11.58
C LYS A 17 12.66 14.03 -11.63
N THR A 18 13.69 13.39 -12.17
CA THR A 18 13.76 11.94 -12.36
C THR A 18 14.92 11.40 -11.54
N LEU A 19 14.62 10.44 -10.66
CA LEU A 19 15.61 9.69 -9.92
C LEU A 19 15.74 8.30 -10.54
N THR A 20 16.95 7.92 -10.93
CA THR A 20 17.25 6.57 -11.40
C THR A 20 17.94 5.79 -10.29
N ILE A 21 17.36 4.65 -9.89
CA ILE A 21 17.90 3.75 -8.88
C ILE A 21 18.29 2.45 -9.60
N ALA A 22 19.56 2.06 -9.51
CA ALA A 22 20.03 0.78 -10.03
C ALA A 22 19.74 -0.32 -9.00
N THR A 23 18.97 -1.34 -9.40
CA THR A 23 18.69 -2.52 -8.58
C THR A 23 19.45 -3.73 -9.11
N GLY A 24 19.75 -4.70 -8.24
CA GLY A 24 20.51 -5.90 -8.62
C GLY A 24 19.68 -7.00 -9.28
N THR A 25 18.34 -6.93 -9.17
CA THR A 25 17.39 -7.90 -9.71
C THR A 25 16.12 -7.17 -10.17
N ASP A 26 15.44 -7.74 -11.16
CA ASP A 26 14.08 -7.34 -11.51
C ASP A 26 13.09 -7.78 -10.42
N ILE A 27 11.90 -7.20 -10.43
CA ILE A 27 10.80 -7.61 -9.54
C ILE A 27 10.16 -8.91 -10.05
N GLU A 28 9.54 -9.65 -9.15
CA GLU A 28 8.85 -10.90 -9.51
C GLU A 28 7.53 -10.64 -10.24
N ASN A 29 6.75 -9.69 -9.70
CA ASN A 29 5.34 -9.51 -10.01
C ASN A 29 4.86 -8.14 -9.50
N MET A 30 3.84 -7.55 -10.14
CA MET A 30 3.19 -6.31 -9.66
C MET A 30 2.08 -6.55 -8.61
N ASN A 31 1.68 -7.81 -8.43
CA ASN A 31 0.73 -8.26 -7.42
C ASN A 31 1.44 -8.36 -6.07
N VAL A 32 1.22 -7.36 -5.22
CA VAL A 32 1.83 -7.25 -3.90
C VAL A 32 1.49 -8.43 -2.99
N HIS A 33 0.35 -9.10 -3.18
CA HIS A 33 -0.06 -10.25 -2.37
C HIS A 33 0.72 -11.54 -2.69
N ARG A 34 1.39 -11.61 -3.86
CA ARG A 34 2.10 -12.82 -4.33
C ARG A 34 3.63 -12.70 -4.31
N VAL A 35 4.13 -11.50 -4.14
CA VAL A 35 5.57 -11.21 -4.06
C VAL A 35 6.13 -11.66 -2.71
N THR A 36 7.38 -12.14 -2.73
CA THR A 36 8.11 -12.50 -1.49
C THR A 36 9.48 -11.85 -1.32
N SER A 37 10.06 -11.29 -2.38
CA SER A 37 11.41 -10.74 -2.33
C SER A 37 11.46 -9.26 -1.97
N SER A 38 12.49 -8.89 -1.20
CA SER A 38 12.74 -7.49 -0.80
C SER A 38 12.90 -6.53 -1.98
N PRO A 39 13.60 -6.85 -3.09
CA PRO A 39 13.71 -5.95 -4.24
C PRO A 39 12.35 -5.59 -4.85
N SER A 40 11.42 -6.55 -4.87
CA SER A 40 10.07 -6.31 -5.34
C SER A 40 9.32 -5.36 -4.39
N PHE A 41 9.39 -5.57 -3.06
CA PHE A 41 8.80 -4.65 -2.09
C PHE A 41 9.37 -3.24 -2.17
N SER A 42 10.67 -3.07 -2.41
CA SER A 42 11.28 -1.74 -2.57
C SER A 42 10.68 -0.92 -3.71
N VAL A 43 10.13 -1.56 -4.75
CA VAL A 43 9.38 -0.88 -5.82
C VAL A 43 7.91 -0.72 -5.43
N LEU A 44 7.28 -1.80 -4.96
CA LEU A 44 5.85 -1.86 -4.68
C LEU A 44 5.39 -0.94 -3.56
N GLU A 45 6.22 -0.66 -2.55
CA GLU A 45 5.93 0.29 -1.46
C GLU A 45 5.75 1.74 -1.95
N HIS A 46 6.21 2.06 -3.16
CA HIS A 46 5.95 3.36 -3.79
C HIS A 46 4.56 3.44 -4.45
N ILE A 47 3.96 2.29 -4.75
CA ILE A 47 2.68 2.17 -5.48
C ILE A 47 1.53 1.81 -4.54
N TYR A 48 1.78 0.93 -3.57
CA TYR A 48 0.79 0.44 -2.62
C TYR A 48 1.15 0.89 -1.21
N GLN A 49 0.12 1.21 -0.41
CA GLN A 49 0.29 1.52 1.00
C GLN A 49 -0.44 0.50 1.86
N THR A 50 0.12 0.22 3.03
CA THR A 50 -0.44 -0.65 4.07
C THR A 50 -1.35 0.12 5.02
N LEU A 51 -2.07 -0.61 5.88
CA LEU A 51 -2.92 0.02 6.91
C LEU A 51 -2.07 0.73 7.97
N PHE A 52 -1.00 0.08 8.41
CA PHE A 52 -0.01 0.64 9.33
C PHE A 52 1.36 0.65 8.66
N TYR A 53 2.27 1.48 9.14
CA TYR A 53 3.64 1.56 8.68
C TYR A 53 4.59 1.17 9.81
N MET A 54 5.61 0.36 9.51
CA MET A 54 6.69 0.10 10.46
C MET A 54 7.88 0.95 10.05
N ASN A 55 8.26 1.90 10.91
CA ASN A 55 9.37 2.80 10.62
C ASN A 55 10.72 2.07 10.76
N PRO A 56 11.83 2.66 10.26
CA PRO A 56 13.16 2.05 10.35
C PRO A 56 13.64 1.75 11.78
N GLU A 57 13.10 2.45 12.77
CA GLU A 57 13.35 2.26 14.20
C GLU A 57 12.57 1.06 14.79
N GLY A 58 11.67 0.46 14.00
CA GLY A 58 10.84 -0.68 14.39
C GLY A 58 9.55 -0.29 15.13
N GLU A 59 9.17 0.99 15.08
CA GLU A 59 7.95 1.50 15.70
C GLU A 59 6.80 1.47 14.69
N LEU A 60 5.61 1.18 15.20
CA LEU A 60 4.40 1.09 14.40
C LEU A 60 3.69 2.44 14.35
N GLU A 61 3.40 2.92 13.14
CA GLU A 61 2.76 4.21 12.88
C GLU A 61 1.47 4.04 12.04
N PRO A 62 0.46 4.91 12.24
CA PRO A 62 -0.72 4.96 11.39
C PRO A 62 -0.38 5.35 9.93
N LEU A 63 -0.94 4.64 8.94
CA LEU A 63 -0.80 5.00 7.52
C LEU A 63 -2.18 5.19 6.87
N LEU A 64 -2.78 4.14 6.30
CA LEU A 64 -4.15 4.18 5.78
C LEU A 64 -5.20 3.95 6.87
N ALA A 65 -4.83 3.30 7.97
CA ALA A 65 -5.63 3.23 9.18
C ALA A 65 -5.15 4.28 10.18
N GLU A 66 -6.09 4.91 10.87
CA GLU A 66 -5.82 5.87 11.95
C GLU A 66 -5.61 5.17 13.28
N SER A 67 -6.38 4.12 13.57
CA SER A 67 -6.23 3.32 14.78
C SER A 67 -6.75 1.88 14.61
N LEU A 68 -6.27 1.01 15.49
CA LEU A 68 -6.79 -0.34 15.71
C LEU A 68 -6.99 -0.52 17.21
N GLU A 69 -8.25 -0.63 17.63
CA GLU A 69 -8.65 -0.71 19.04
C GLU A 69 -9.39 -2.03 19.31
N PRO A 70 -9.26 -2.65 20.49
CA PRO A 70 -10.12 -3.77 20.87
C PRO A 70 -11.59 -3.37 20.83
N GLY A 71 -12.47 -4.24 20.32
CA GLY A 71 -13.90 -4.05 20.35
C GLY A 71 -14.53 -4.44 21.70
N GLU A 72 -15.85 -4.27 21.82
CA GLU A 72 -16.60 -4.65 23.03
C GLU A 72 -16.80 -6.17 23.15
N GLU A 73 -16.77 -6.87 22.02
CA GLU A 73 -16.92 -8.32 21.94
C GLU A 73 -15.55 -9.02 22.05
N GLU A 74 -15.54 -10.26 22.57
CA GLU A 74 -14.31 -11.05 22.67
C GLU A 74 -13.68 -11.29 21.30
N HIS A 75 -12.34 -11.17 21.23
CA HIS A 75 -11.56 -11.39 20.01
C HIS A 75 -11.94 -10.47 18.84
N THR A 76 -12.51 -9.30 19.13
CA THR A 76 -12.85 -8.31 18.10
C THR A 76 -11.92 -7.10 18.14
N PHE A 77 -11.64 -6.55 16.97
CA PHE A 77 -10.88 -5.30 16.80
C PHE A 77 -11.62 -4.36 15.86
N ILE A 78 -11.62 -3.07 16.20
CA ILE A 78 -12.16 -1.99 15.40
C ILE A 78 -11.02 -1.25 14.73
N LEU A 79 -11.00 -1.28 13.41
CA LEU A 79 -10.04 -0.59 12.55
C LEU A 79 -10.71 0.68 12.00
N LYS A 80 -10.17 1.85 12.35
CA LYS A 80 -10.61 3.15 11.83
C LYS A 80 -9.73 3.56 10.67
N LEU A 81 -10.33 3.94 9.55
CA LEU A 81 -9.65 4.26 8.30
C LEU A 81 -9.50 5.77 8.12
N ARG A 82 -8.40 6.16 7.49
CA ARG A 82 -8.15 7.56 7.09
C ARG A 82 -9.12 7.95 5.97
N GLN A 83 -9.77 9.09 6.16
CA GLN A 83 -10.69 9.64 5.17
C GLN A 83 -9.97 10.44 4.07
N GLY A 84 -10.61 10.54 2.91
CA GLY A 84 -10.10 11.37 1.80
C GLY A 84 -8.94 10.76 1.01
N VAL A 85 -8.61 9.49 1.26
CA VAL A 85 -7.63 8.74 0.46
C VAL A 85 -8.30 8.20 -0.79
N THR A 86 -7.58 8.21 -1.91
CA THR A 86 -8.03 7.66 -3.18
C THR A 86 -6.98 6.74 -3.78
N PHE A 87 -7.42 5.75 -4.53
CA PHE A 87 -6.55 4.95 -5.37
C PHE A 87 -6.12 5.73 -6.61
N SER A 88 -5.09 5.24 -7.27
CA SER A 88 -4.55 5.84 -8.51
C SER A 88 -5.55 5.90 -9.67
N ASP A 89 -6.60 5.06 -9.67
CA ASP A 89 -7.69 5.10 -10.64
C ASP A 89 -8.81 6.10 -10.27
N GLY A 90 -8.68 6.78 -9.13
CA GLY A 90 -9.65 7.75 -8.61
C GLY A 90 -10.76 7.15 -7.75
N THR A 91 -10.81 5.84 -7.56
CA THR A 91 -11.77 5.21 -6.64
C THR A 91 -11.42 5.58 -5.19
N PRO A 92 -12.42 5.80 -4.30
CA PRO A 92 -12.17 6.12 -2.91
C PRO A 92 -11.63 4.89 -2.16
N PHE A 93 -10.71 5.13 -1.22
CA PHE A 93 -10.31 4.12 -0.25
C PHE A 93 -11.30 4.12 0.93
N ASN A 94 -11.92 2.96 1.18
CA ASN A 94 -12.97 2.77 2.19
C ASN A 94 -12.91 1.35 2.82
N ALA A 95 -13.80 1.10 3.77
CA ALA A 95 -13.93 -0.17 4.49
C ALA A 95 -14.21 -1.37 3.58
N GLU A 96 -14.99 -1.19 2.51
CA GLU A 96 -15.24 -2.26 1.53
C GLU A 96 -13.96 -2.66 0.78
N ALA A 97 -13.12 -1.69 0.41
CA ALA A 97 -11.84 -1.97 -0.22
C ALA A 97 -10.90 -2.74 0.72
N VAL A 98 -10.87 -2.39 2.01
CA VAL A 98 -10.10 -3.14 3.02
C VAL A 98 -10.61 -4.57 3.14
N LYS A 99 -11.92 -4.76 3.24
CA LYS A 99 -12.53 -6.08 3.29
C LYS A 99 -12.16 -6.92 2.08
N MET A 100 -12.33 -6.37 0.87
CA MET A 100 -12.00 -7.08 -0.37
C MET A 100 -10.53 -7.49 -0.43
N ASN A 101 -9.60 -6.64 0.01
CA ASN A 101 -8.18 -6.97 0.05
C ASN A 101 -7.87 -8.11 1.01
N LEU A 102 -8.39 -8.04 2.24
CA LEU A 102 -8.13 -9.07 3.25
C LEU A 102 -8.76 -10.41 2.84
N GLU A 103 -9.98 -10.42 2.30
CA GLU A 103 -10.63 -11.63 1.76
C GLU A 103 -9.86 -12.18 0.54
N TYR A 104 -9.37 -11.30 -0.35
CA TYR A 104 -8.52 -11.69 -1.47
C TYR A 104 -7.25 -12.40 -0.98
N VAL A 105 -6.62 -11.87 0.08
CA VAL A 105 -5.43 -12.47 0.68
C VAL A 105 -5.75 -13.83 1.31
N GLN A 106 -6.89 -13.97 1.98
CA GLN A 106 -7.31 -15.21 2.64
C GLN A 106 -7.72 -16.33 1.67
N ASN A 107 -8.22 -15.97 0.48
CA ASN A 107 -8.64 -16.97 -0.49
C ASN A 107 -7.42 -17.77 -1.03
N PRO A 108 -7.35 -19.10 -0.79
CA PRO A 108 -6.23 -19.92 -1.22
C PRO A 108 -6.06 -19.98 -2.76
N ASP A 109 -7.14 -19.79 -3.52
CA ASP A 109 -7.10 -19.80 -4.99
C ASP A 109 -6.32 -18.61 -5.56
N ASN A 110 -6.20 -17.52 -4.80
CA ASN A 110 -5.43 -16.36 -5.19
C ASN A 110 -3.92 -16.56 -5.01
N GLY A 111 -3.51 -17.53 -4.18
CA GLY A 111 -2.10 -17.89 -4.00
C GLY A 111 -1.27 -16.81 -3.28
N SER A 112 -1.89 -16.08 -2.35
CA SER A 112 -1.22 -15.03 -1.57
C SER A 112 -0.12 -15.61 -0.68
N ALA A 113 1.11 -15.12 -0.84
CA ALA A 113 2.30 -15.71 -0.22
C ALA A 113 2.31 -15.56 1.32
N PHE A 114 1.66 -14.52 1.82
CA PHE A 114 1.63 -14.16 3.24
C PHE A 114 0.24 -14.25 3.86
N ALA A 115 -0.66 -15.07 3.31
CA ALA A 115 -2.02 -15.26 3.86
C ALA A 115 -2.01 -15.67 5.35
N PHE A 116 -0.96 -16.37 5.79
CA PHE A 116 -0.78 -16.78 7.18
C PHE A 116 -0.77 -15.60 8.16
N LEU A 117 -0.37 -14.39 7.73
CA LEU A 117 -0.30 -13.19 8.58
C LEU A 117 -1.66 -12.78 9.15
N ILE A 118 -2.74 -13.09 8.42
CA ILE A 118 -4.13 -12.76 8.80
C ILE A 118 -5.01 -14.00 8.95
N SER A 119 -4.40 -15.19 9.07
CA SER A 119 -5.10 -16.47 9.23
C SER A 119 -6.01 -16.55 10.45
N ARG A 120 -5.78 -15.69 11.45
CA ARG A 120 -6.58 -15.59 12.67
C ARG A 120 -7.90 -14.85 12.46
N ILE A 121 -8.00 -14.02 11.43
CA ILE A 121 -9.22 -13.26 11.12
C ILE A 121 -10.26 -14.24 10.54
N GLN A 122 -11.37 -14.43 11.24
CA GLN A 122 -12.47 -15.29 10.81
C GLN A 122 -13.51 -14.53 10.02
N GLU A 123 -13.77 -13.28 10.39
CA GLU A 123 -14.79 -12.46 9.75
C GLU A 123 -14.36 -10.99 9.70
N ILE A 124 -14.76 -10.34 8.60
CA ILE A 124 -14.49 -8.94 8.33
C ILE A 124 -15.83 -8.26 8.04
N GLU A 125 -16.26 -7.42 8.98
CA GLU A 125 -17.51 -6.68 8.91
C GLU A 125 -17.23 -5.22 8.56
N VAL A 126 -17.95 -4.72 7.56
CA VAL A 126 -17.98 -3.28 7.27
C VAL A 126 -19.05 -2.67 8.17
N VAL A 127 -18.63 -1.87 9.14
CA VAL A 127 -19.54 -1.19 10.07
C VAL A 127 -20.07 0.09 9.43
N ASP A 128 -19.17 0.84 8.79
CA ASP A 128 -19.45 2.00 7.96
C ASP A 128 -18.30 2.22 6.96
N ASP A 129 -18.38 3.28 6.14
CA ASP A 129 -17.41 3.58 5.08
C ASP A 129 -15.94 3.65 5.55
N TYR A 130 -15.69 3.95 6.83
CA TYR A 130 -14.35 4.14 7.39
C TYR A 130 -14.10 3.32 8.66
N THR A 131 -14.97 2.36 8.96
CA THR A 131 -14.85 1.51 10.14
C THR A 131 -15.02 0.04 9.75
N VAL A 132 -13.98 -0.74 10.02
CA VAL A 132 -13.98 -2.20 9.80
C VAL A 132 -13.90 -2.89 11.15
N LYS A 133 -14.77 -3.86 11.40
CA LYS A 133 -14.68 -4.77 12.55
C LYS A 133 -14.06 -6.08 12.09
N LEU A 134 -12.95 -6.45 12.72
CA LEU A 134 -12.23 -7.71 12.50
C LEU A 134 -12.56 -8.65 13.66
N ILE A 135 -13.07 -9.84 13.34
CA ILE A 135 -13.39 -10.88 14.32
C ILE A 135 -12.36 -11.99 14.17
N LEU A 136 -11.64 -12.30 15.24
CA LEU A 136 -10.57 -13.28 15.25
C LEU A 136 -10.96 -14.56 16.01
N ASP A 137 -10.25 -15.66 15.75
CA ASP A 137 -10.44 -16.92 16.49
C ASP A 137 -9.90 -16.88 17.94
N SER A 138 -9.03 -15.91 18.24
CA SER A 138 -8.36 -15.71 19.52
C SER A 138 -7.68 -14.35 19.56
N ASP A 139 -7.32 -13.90 20.78
CA ASP A 139 -6.60 -12.65 20.96
C ASP A 139 -5.24 -12.67 20.25
N PHE A 140 -4.97 -11.64 19.46
CA PHE A 140 -3.75 -11.54 18.67
C PHE A 140 -3.14 -10.15 18.77
N ALA A 141 -2.36 -9.92 19.84
CA ALA A 141 -1.66 -8.66 20.08
C ALA A 141 -0.82 -8.16 18.88
N PRO A 142 -0.16 -9.02 18.07
CA PRO A 142 0.62 -8.58 16.92
C PRO A 142 -0.19 -8.12 15.70
N LEU A 143 -1.52 -8.08 15.74
CA LEU A 143 -2.37 -7.83 14.57
C LEU A 143 -1.98 -6.55 13.81
N ALA A 144 -1.80 -5.43 14.50
CA ALA A 144 -1.45 -4.16 13.88
C ALA A 144 -0.08 -4.23 13.15
N ALA A 145 0.90 -4.94 13.72
CA ALA A 145 2.20 -5.17 13.10
C ALA A 145 2.14 -6.14 11.90
N HIS A 146 1.18 -7.05 11.87
CA HIS A 146 0.94 -7.88 10.69
C HIS A 146 0.35 -7.04 9.55
N LEU A 147 -0.61 -6.16 9.88
CA LEU A 147 -1.26 -5.24 8.94
C LEU A 147 -0.33 -4.14 8.39
N SER A 148 0.90 -4.01 8.92
CA SER A 148 1.95 -3.17 8.33
C SER A 148 2.84 -3.89 7.32
N HIS A 149 2.67 -5.19 7.13
CA HIS A 149 3.48 -5.95 6.18
C HIS A 149 3.10 -5.60 4.74
N GLY A 150 4.08 -5.32 3.88
CA GLY A 150 3.86 -4.89 2.49
C GLY A 150 2.95 -5.83 1.69
N ALA A 151 3.00 -7.14 1.94
CA ALA A 151 2.12 -8.12 1.30
C ALA A 151 0.61 -7.94 1.58
N LEU A 152 0.26 -7.12 2.58
CA LEU A 152 -1.12 -6.75 2.93
C LEU A 152 -1.43 -5.30 2.52
N ALA A 153 -0.63 -4.70 1.63
CA ALA A 153 -0.92 -3.37 1.11
C ALA A 153 -2.23 -3.35 0.29
N MET A 154 -2.87 -2.18 0.25
CA MET A 154 -4.18 -2.00 -0.34
C MET A 154 -4.10 -1.86 -1.87
N VAL A 155 -4.68 -2.82 -2.57
CA VAL A 155 -4.90 -2.84 -4.01
C VAL A 155 -6.32 -2.36 -4.30
N ALA A 156 -6.51 -1.58 -5.36
CA ALA A 156 -7.84 -1.08 -5.72
C ALA A 156 -8.81 -2.23 -6.01
N PRO A 157 -10.08 -2.17 -5.55
CA PRO A 157 -11.10 -3.17 -5.86
C PRO A 157 -11.22 -3.48 -7.35
N SER A 158 -11.15 -2.43 -8.19
CA SER A 158 -11.18 -2.53 -9.65
C SER A 158 -10.05 -3.40 -10.24
N ALA A 159 -8.89 -3.46 -9.58
CA ALA A 159 -7.77 -4.30 -9.98
C ALA A 159 -7.89 -5.73 -9.42
N LEU A 160 -8.40 -5.89 -8.20
CA LEU A 160 -8.65 -7.20 -7.60
C LEU A 160 -9.68 -8.01 -8.39
N GLU A 161 -10.75 -7.36 -8.88
CA GLU A 161 -11.79 -7.98 -9.70
C GLU A 161 -11.28 -8.55 -11.03
N GLN A 162 -10.20 -7.97 -11.58
CA GLN A 162 -9.55 -8.44 -12.81
C GLN A 162 -8.67 -9.69 -12.57
N GLY A 163 -8.36 -9.98 -11.31
CA GLY A 163 -7.66 -11.17 -10.90
C GLY A 163 -6.15 -11.18 -11.15
N ASN A 164 -5.56 -12.34 -10.90
CA ASN A 164 -4.12 -12.54 -10.80
C ASN A 164 -3.33 -12.18 -12.07
N ASP A 165 -3.87 -12.48 -13.25
CA ASP A 165 -3.17 -12.23 -14.52
C ASP A 165 -3.06 -10.72 -14.82
N PHE A 166 -4.08 -9.95 -14.45
CA PHE A 166 -4.04 -8.50 -14.54
C PHE A 166 -3.05 -7.91 -13.54
N LEU A 167 -3.17 -8.29 -12.26
CA LEU A 167 -2.27 -7.85 -11.19
C LEU A 167 -0.82 -8.27 -11.43
N ALA A 168 -0.58 -9.28 -12.26
CA ALA A 168 0.76 -9.72 -12.61
C ALA A 168 1.60 -8.65 -13.34
N ASN A 169 0.95 -7.70 -14.00
CA ASN A 169 1.60 -6.70 -14.85
C ASN A 169 1.08 -5.27 -14.64
N ASN A 170 0.00 -5.11 -13.86
CA ASN A 170 -0.64 -3.84 -13.62
C ASN A 170 -0.69 -3.59 -12.12
N ALA A 171 -0.65 -2.32 -11.73
CA ALA A 171 -0.70 -1.92 -10.34
C ALA A 171 -1.62 -0.71 -10.16
N ILE A 172 -2.61 -0.84 -9.29
CA ILE A 172 -3.52 0.24 -8.90
C ILE A 172 -3.59 0.24 -7.38
N GLY A 173 -3.00 1.27 -6.76
CA GLY A 173 -2.80 1.38 -5.33
C GLY A 173 -3.02 2.81 -4.85
N THR A 174 -2.79 3.04 -3.56
CA THR A 174 -2.95 4.35 -2.90
C THR A 174 -1.64 5.14 -2.77
N GLY A 175 -0.52 4.57 -3.23
CA GLY A 175 0.81 5.14 -3.04
C GLY A 175 1.06 6.44 -3.82
N PRO A 176 2.16 7.14 -3.49
CA PRO A 176 2.54 8.41 -4.12
C PRO A 176 2.96 8.28 -5.60
N TYR A 177 3.19 7.07 -6.09
CA TYR A 177 3.56 6.80 -7.47
C TYR A 177 2.66 5.73 -8.10
N MET A 178 2.57 5.74 -9.42
CA MET A 178 1.83 4.78 -10.24
C MET A 178 2.80 4.11 -11.21
N LEU A 179 2.49 2.87 -11.59
CA LEU A 179 3.22 2.19 -12.64
C LEU A 179 2.96 2.86 -13.99
N GLU A 180 4.00 3.40 -14.63
CA GLU A 180 3.92 3.86 -16.02
C GLU A 180 4.28 2.72 -16.98
N ARG A 181 5.38 2.02 -16.69
CA ARG A 181 5.91 0.97 -17.56
C ARG A 181 6.77 -0.01 -16.78
N TRP A 182 6.68 -1.28 -17.17
CA TRP A 182 7.62 -2.32 -16.74
C TRP A 182 8.18 -3.05 -17.94
N ASP A 183 9.47 -2.82 -18.21
CA ASP A 183 10.27 -3.57 -19.15
C ASP A 183 10.96 -4.72 -18.40
N ARG A 184 10.43 -5.93 -18.56
CA ARG A 184 10.90 -7.14 -17.88
C ARG A 184 12.41 -7.31 -18.05
N ALA A 185 13.10 -7.56 -16.93
CA ALA A 185 14.54 -7.68 -16.82
C ALA A 185 15.36 -6.44 -17.22
N GLU A 186 14.73 -5.27 -17.39
CA GLU A 186 15.40 -4.03 -17.78
C GLU A 186 15.08 -2.87 -16.82
N SER A 187 13.82 -2.45 -16.71
CA SER A 187 13.46 -1.31 -15.87
C SER A 187 11.99 -1.27 -15.46
N VAL A 188 11.72 -0.68 -14.30
CA VAL A 188 10.38 -0.26 -13.88
C VAL A 188 10.37 1.26 -13.80
N THR A 189 9.45 1.88 -14.53
CA THR A 189 9.25 3.33 -14.51
C THR A 189 7.97 3.66 -13.75
N LEU A 190 8.12 4.51 -12.73
CA LEU A 190 7.02 5.02 -11.92
C LEU A 190 6.83 6.52 -12.17
N VAL A 191 5.58 6.96 -12.18
CA VAL A 191 5.19 8.37 -12.31
C VAL A 191 4.43 8.82 -11.09
N ARG A 192 4.44 10.12 -10.77
CA ARG A 192 3.68 10.67 -9.65
C ARG A 192 2.19 10.30 -9.77
N ASN A 193 1.60 9.81 -8.68
CA ASN A 193 0.16 9.67 -8.55
C ASN A 193 -0.47 11.08 -8.42
N PRO A 194 -1.31 11.54 -9.37
CA PRO A 194 -1.94 12.86 -9.29
C PRO A 194 -3.01 12.96 -8.20
N ASN A 195 -3.46 11.82 -7.66
CA ASN A 195 -4.50 11.75 -6.64
C ASN A 195 -3.96 11.66 -5.20
N TYR A 196 -2.64 11.75 -5.02
CA TYR A 196 -1.95 11.67 -3.72
C TYR A 196 -1.74 13.05 -3.08
#